data_AF-A0A920N3X6-F1
#
_entry.id   AF-A0A920N3X6-F1
#
_cell.length_a   1.000
_cell.length_b   1.000
_cell.length_c   1.000
_cell.angle_alpha   90.00
_cell.angle_beta   90.00
_cell.angle_gamma   90.00
#
_symmetry.space_group_name_H-M   'P 1'
#
loop_
_entity.id
_entity.type
_entity.pdbx_description
1 polymer ?
#
loop_
_entity_poly.entity_id
_entity_poly.type
_entity_poly.pdbx_seq_one_letter_code
_entity_poly.pdbx_strand_id
1 'polypeptide(L)'
;MPGYYFSRYLLNWSDPYFLDTDFSLSVAGFYYQRFYFDWDEHRTGGRITLGRQLTREWSLAASLRLEEVEIDNPDVPTPDLLLAALGESWFTTGKIAVTHDTRDNAFIPTEGHFFQASYEQAFGDFSYPQVRGDAKQYFTLHERPDGNGRQVVSLSGQLGWTGDDTPVTSDFLPADTRASADSISAA
;
A
#
# COMPACT_ATOMS: atom_id res chain seq x y z
N MET A 1 -7.57 -17.16 -1.39
CA MET A 1 -8.79 -17.40 -2.20
C MET A 1 -8.34 -17.78 -3.60
N PRO A 2 -8.71 -18.94 -4.15
CA PRO A 2 -8.33 -19.31 -5.51
C PRO A 2 -9.34 -18.80 -6.54
N GLY A 3 -8.85 -18.02 -7.49
CA GLY A 3 -9.47 -17.56 -8.75
C GLY A 3 -8.29 -17.18 -9.66
N TYR A 4 -8.10 -17.91 -10.76
CA TYR A 4 -6.78 -18.42 -11.15
C TYR A 4 -6.09 -17.68 -12.32
N TYR A 5 -6.61 -16.54 -12.77
CA TYR A 5 -5.95 -15.73 -13.79
C TYR A 5 -6.13 -14.25 -13.49
N PHE A 6 -5.01 -13.54 -13.36
CA PHE A 6 -4.99 -12.09 -13.30
C PHE A 6 -3.97 -11.59 -14.31
N SER A 7 -4.32 -10.52 -15.00
CA SER A 7 -3.40 -9.79 -15.87
C SER A 7 -3.17 -8.42 -15.26
N ARG A 8 -1.90 -8.08 -15.05
CA ARG A 8 -1.49 -6.76 -14.54
C ARG A 8 -0.50 -6.13 -15.50
N TYR A 9 -0.87 -4.96 -16.00
CA TYR A 9 0.00 -4.11 -16.78
C TYR A 9 0.26 -2.83 -15.99
N LEU A 10 1.53 -2.50 -15.80
CA LEU A 10 1.97 -1.33 -15.04
C LEU A 10 3.04 -0.60 -15.84
N LEU A 11 2.82 0.69 -16.05
CA LEU A 11 3.82 1.62 -16.54
C LEU A 11 4.11 2.60 -15.41
N ASN A 12 5.38 2.76 -15.07
CA ASN A 12 5.80 3.71 -14.04
C ASN A 12 7.00 4.51 -14.54
N TRP A 13 6.89 5.82 -14.46
CA TRP A 13 7.97 6.76 -14.66
C TRP A 13 8.19 7.54 -13.37
N SER A 14 9.45 7.71 -12.98
CA SER A 14 9.79 8.44 -11.77
C SER A 14 11.05 9.27 -11.96
N ASP A 15 11.01 10.50 -11.44
CA ASP A 15 12.13 11.42 -11.36
C ASP A 15 12.42 11.71 -9.87
N PRO A 16 13.56 11.25 -9.32
CA PRO A 16 13.92 11.49 -7.93
C PRO A 16 14.22 12.97 -7.59
N TYR A 17 14.62 13.76 -8.58
CA TYR A 17 15.01 15.17 -8.43
C TYR A 17 14.27 16.00 -9.48
N PHE A 18 12.95 15.98 -9.39
CA PHE A 18 12.08 16.59 -10.38
C PHE A 18 12.41 18.07 -10.55
N LEU A 19 12.74 18.46 -11.78
CA LEU A 19 13.17 19.82 -12.13
C LEU A 19 14.37 20.33 -11.31
N ASP A 20 15.33 19.45 -11.00
CA ASP A 20 16.52 19.76 -10.18
C ASP A 20 16.18 20.24 -8.76
N THR A 21 15.04 19.80 -8.21
CA THR A 21 14.62 20.11 -6.84
C THR A 21 14.71 18.88 -5.92
N ASP A 22 14.60 19.09 -4.60
CA ASP A 22 14.52 18.00 -3.60
C ASP A 22 13.17 17.25 -3.60
N PHE A 23 12.32 17.50 -4.61
CA PHE A 23 11.07 16.80 -4.78
C PHE A 23 11.24 15.63 -5.75
N SER A 24 10.62 14.51 -5.40
CA SER A 24 10.46 13.40 -6.32
C SER A 24 9.08 13.43 -6.97
N LEU A 25 8.99 13.06 -8.23
CA LEU A 25 7.74 12.89 -8.96
C LEU A 25 7.65 11.47 -9.50
N SER A 26 6.52 10.81 -9.31
CA SER A 26 6.21 9.52 -9.92
C SER A 26 4.88 9.60 -10.62
N VAL A 27 4.82 9.11 -11.86
CA VAL A 27 3.60 8.96 -12.65
C VAL A 27 3.48 7.51 -13.06
N ALA A 28 2.38 6.88 -12.67
CA ALA A 28 2.09 5.50 -12.97
C ALA A 28 0.72 5.36 -13.65
N GLY A 29 0.64 4.51 -14.66
CA GLY A 29 -0.60 4.03 -15.25
C GLY A 29 -0.71 2.53 -15.02
N PHE A 30 -1.90 2.05 -14.70
CA PHE A 30 -2.13 0.64 -14.44
C PHE A 30 -3.41 0.15 -15.10
N TYR A 31 -3.38 -1.13 -15.46
CA TYR A 31 -4.53 -1.90 -15.92
C TYR A 31 -4.51 -3.27 -15.27
N TYR A 32 -5.59 -3.62 -14.59
CA TYR A 32 -5.78 -4.90 -13.92
C TYR A 32 -7.03 -5.57 -14.46
N GLN A 33 -6.92 -6.86 -14.73
CA GLN A 33 -8.05 -7.73 -14.99
C GLN A 33 -7.99 -8.88 -14.00
N ARG A 34 -9.10 -9.13 -13.31
CA ARG A 34 -9.22 -10.22 -12.35
C ARG A 34 -10.51 -10.97 -12.61
N PHE A 35 -10.36 -12.22 -13.03
CA PHE A 35 -11.45 -13.13 -13.27
C PHE A 35 -11.72 -13.89 -11.97
N TYR A 36 -12.81 -13.57 -11.28
CA TYR A 36 -13.31 -14.38 -10.18
C TYR A 36 -14.18 -15.52 -10.75
N PHE A 37 -14.60 -16.43 -9.88
CA PHE A 37 -15.53 -17.47 -10.31
C PHE A 37 -16.91 -16.86 -10.59
N ASP A 38 -17.34 -15.91 -9.75
CA ASP A 38 -18.70 -15.37 -9.78
C ASP A 38 -18.83 -14.01 -10.51
N TRP A 39 -17.73 -13.33 -10.86
CA TRP A 39 -17.71 -12.07 -11.63
C TRP A 39 -16.33 -11.75 -12.22
N ASP A 40 -16.30 -10.85 -13.19
CA ASP A 40 -15.08 -10.28 -13.75
C ASP A 40 -14.88 -8.85 -13.25
N GLU A 41 -13.64 -8.50 -12.94
CA GLU A 41 -13.27 -7.19 -12.40
C GLU A 41 -12.14 -6.57 -13.21
N HIS A 42 -12.43 -5.42 -13.81
CA HIS A 42 -11.50 -4.63 -14.60
C HIS A 42 -11.19 -3.33 -13.86
N ARG A 43 -9.91 -3.02 -13.65
CA ARG A 43 -9.50 -1.74 -13.06
C ARG A 43 -8.49 -1.02 -13.93
N THR A 44 -8.83 0.20 -14.29
CA THR A 44 -7.95 1.08 -15.06
C THR A 44 -7.72 2.34 -14.28
N GLY A 45 -6.48 2.82 -14.25
CA GLY A 45 -6.24 4.07 -13.55
C GLY A 45 -4.84 4.62 -13.68
N GLY A 46 -4.70 5.81 -13.12
CA GLY A 46 -3.48 6.57 -13.08
C GLY A 46 -3.19 7.03 -11.66
N ARG A 47 -1.91 7.23 -11.37
CA ARG A 47 -1.45 7.78 -10.09
C ARG A 47 -0.29 8.73 -10.31
N ILE A 48 -0.40 9.89 -9.69
CA ILE A 48 0.67 10.87 -9.59
C ILE A 48 1.06 10.97 -8.13
N THR A 49 2.36 10.88 -7.83
CA THR A 49 2.91 10.99 -6.48
C THR A 49 4.01 12.02 -6.46
N LEU A 50 3.90 13.00 -5.56
CA LEU A 50 4.94 13.96 -5.24
C LEU A 50 5.52 13.62 -3.87
N GLY A 51 6.83 13.41 -3.79
CA GLY A 51 7.54 13.11 -2.55
C GLY A 51 8.57 14.19 -2.21
N ARG A 52 8.93 14.30 -0.93
CA ARG A 52 10.05 15.12 -0.46
C ARG A 52 10.69 14.51 0.78
N GLN A 53 12.01 14.48 0.78
CA GLN A 53 12.80 14.19 1.98
C GLN A 53 12.92 15.47 2.82
N LEU A 54 12.43 15.46 4.06
CA LEU A 54 12.46 16.63 4.95
C LEU A 54 13.73 16.66 5.81
N THR A 55 14.06 15.51 6.40
CA THR A 55 15.33 15.25 7.10
C THR A 55 15.87 13.90 6.65
N ARG A 56 17.03 13.45 7.12
CA ARG A 56 17.54 12.11 6.76
C ARG A 56 16.56 10.99 7.13
N GLU A 57 15.79 11.17 8.19
CA GLU A 57 14.87 10.18 8.73
C GLU A 57 13.42 10.42 8.31
N TRP A 58 13.02 11.67 8.06
CA TRP A 58 11.64 12.03 7.74
C TRP A 58 11.43 12.29 6.24
N SER A 59 10.40 11.65 5.68
CA SER A 59 9.92 11.94 4.33
C SER A 59 8.39 12.10 4.31
N LEU A 60 7.94 12.91 3.36
CA LEU A 60 6.52 13.18 3.10
C LEU A 60 6.20 12.85 1.65
N ALA A 61 5.04 12.26 1.41
CA ALA A 61 4.52 12.01 0.07
C ALA A 61 3.04 12.38 -0.01
N ALA A 62 2.66 13.01 -1.12
CA ALA A 62 1.28 13.25 -1.50
C ALA A 62 1.01 12.52 -2.82
N SER A 63 -0.11 11.81 -2.92
CA SER A 63 -0.50 11.08 -4.12
C SER A 63 -1.94 11.40 -4.50
N LEU A 64 -2.20 11.45 -5.79
CA LEU A 64 -3.53 11.51 -6.37
C LEU A 64 -3.68 10.29 -7.29
N ARG A 65 -4.69 9.46 -7.05
CA ARG A 65 -5.05 8.31 -7.87
C ARG A 65 -6.42 8.56 -8.48
N LEU A 66 -6.56 8.26 -9.76
CA LEU A 66 -7.82 8.27 -10.47
C LEU A 66 -8.04 6.86 -10.99
N GLU A 67 -9.19 6.28 -10.70
CA GLU A 67 -9.48 4.89 -10.98
C GLU A 67 -10.91 4.70 -11.48
N GLU A 68 -11.02 3.82 -12.45
CA GLU A 68 -12.25 3.23 -12.95
C GLU A 68 -12.25 1.75 -12.57
N VAL A 69 -13.36 1.31 -11.99
CA VAL A 69 -13.62 -0.10 -11.67
C VAL A 69 -14.87 -0.51 -12.41
N GLU A 70 -14.73 -1.52 -13.27
CA GLU A 70 -15.83 -2.14 -13.99
C GLU A 70 -16.01 -3.57 -13.45
N ILE A 71 -17.26 -3.86 -13.06
CA ILE A 71 -17.68 -5.21 -12.66
C ILE A 71 -18.69 -5.72 -13.69
N ASP A 72 -18.32 -6.81 -14.36
CA ASP A 72 -19.10 -7.42 -15.43
C ASP A 72 -19.22 -8.95 -15.27
N ASN A 73 -20.10 -9.56 -16.08
CA ASN A 73 -20.33 -11.01 -16.15
C ASN A 73 -20.64 -11.70 -14.79
N PRO A 74 -21.68 -11.28 -14.05
CA PRO A 74 -22.01 -11.87 -12.76
C PRO A 74 -22.71 -13.24 -12.92
N ASP A 75 -22.40 -14.18 -12.04
CA ASP A 75 -23.12 -15.46 -11.94
C ASP A 75 -24.58 -15.27 -11.46
N VAL A 76 -25.48 -16.15 -11.91
CA VAL A 76 -26.91 -16.11 -11.60
C VAL A 76 -27.30 -17.28 -10.69
N PRO A 77 -27.93 -17.05 -9.52
CA PRO A 77 -28.45 -15.77 -9.03
C PRO A 77 -27.37 -14.85 -8.45
N THR A 78 -27.37 -13.59 -8.89
CA THR A 78 -26.42 -12.57 -8.43
C THR A 78 -26.84 -12.03 -7.06
N PRO A 79 -25.95 -12.01 -6.05
CA PRO A 79 -26.24 -11.39 -4.76
C PRO A 79 -26.59 -9.90 -4.89
N ASP A 80 -27.53 -9.41 -4.09
CA ASP A 80 -27.98 -8.00 -4.13
C ASP A 80 -26.83 -6.99 -3.96
N LEU A 81 -25.82 -7.35 -3.16
CA LEU A 81 -24.62 -6.53 -2.95
C LEU A 81 -23.76 -6.40 -4.21
N LEU A 82 -23.71 -7.44 -5.05
CA LEU A 82 -22.97 -7.42 -6.32
C LEU A 82 -23.78 -6.72 -7.42
N LEU A 83 -25.12 -6.87 -7.42
CA LEU A 83 -26.01 -6.14 -8.32
C LEU A 83 -25.91 -4.62 -8.14
N ALA A 84 -25.72 -4.15 -6.92
CA ALA A 84 -25.55 -2.72 -6.62
C ALA A 84 -24.20 -2.14 -7.09
N ALA A 85 -23.18 -2.99 -7.26
CA ALA A 85 -21.84 -2.61 -7.71
C ALA A 85 -21.59 -2.92 -9.19
N LEU A 86 -22.58 -3.48 -9.88
CA LEU A 86 -22.49 -3.88 -11.29
C LEU A 86 -22.37 -2.65 -12.20
N GLY A 87 -21.43 -2.69 -13.14
CA GLY A 87 -21.18 -1.61 -14.10
C GLY A 87 -19.88 -0.85 -13.80
N GLU A 88 -19.78 0.36 -14.36
CA GLU A 88 -18.62 1.23 -14.25
C GLU A 88 -18.77 2.16 -13.04
N SER A 89 -17.75 2.19 -12.17
CA SER A 89 -17.64 3.13 -11.06
C SER A 89 -16.34 3.91 -11.17
N TRP A 90 -16.43 5.23 -11.07
CA TRP A 90 -15.28 6.11 -11.09
C TRP A 90 -15.05 6.74 -9.72
N PHE A 91 -13.82 6.66 -9.24
CA PHE A 91 -13.43 7.38 -8.04
C PHE A 91 -12.01 7.92 -8.12
N THR A 92 -11.80 8.97 -7.33
CA THR A 92 -10.53 9.65 -7.19
C THR A 92 -10.12 9.60 -5.74
N THR A 93 -8.84 9.36 -5.50
CA THR A 93 -8.31 9.15 -4.16
C THR A 93 -7.11 10.05 -3.94
N GLY A 94 -7.23 10.92 -2.93
CA GLY A 94 -6.11 11.73 -2.43
C GLY A 94 -5.46 11.04 -1.24
N LYS A 95 -4.13 10.91 -1.24
CA LYS A 95 -3.37 10.29 -0.15
C LYS A 95 -2.23 11.17 0.31
N ILE A 96 -2.05 11.28 1.61
CA ILE A 96 -0.86 11.87 2.23
C ILE A 96 -0.22 10.81 3.11
N ALA A 97 1.10 10.66 3.01
CA ALA A 97 1.87 9.72 3.81
C ALA A 97 3.10 10.40 4.40
N VAL A 98 3.37 10.11 5.67
CA VAL A 98 4.58 10.50 6.37
C VAL A 98 5.33 9.24 6.77
N THR A 99 6.63 9.23 6.53
CA THR A 99 7.50 8.11 6.86
C THR A 99 8.65 8.60 7.71
N HIS A 100 8.93 7.86 8.78
CA HIS A 100 10.09 8.01 9.63
C HIS A 100 10.91 6.72 9.60
N ASP A 101 12.14 6.78 9.08
CA ASP A 101 13.03 5.64 8.96
C ASP A 101 14.38 5.95 9.60
N THR A 102 14.71 5.19 10.64
CA THR A 102 15.99 5.25 11.36
C THR A 102 16.77 3.96 11.24
N ARG A 103 16.33 3.03 10.37
CA ARG A 103 17.00 1.75 10.18
C ARG A 103 18.41 1.97 9.67
N ASP A 104 19.33 1.14 10.17
CA ASP A 104 20.71 1.09 9.72
C ASP A 104 20.82 0.67 8.25
N ASN A 105 19.98 -0.27 7.82
CA ASN A 105 19.92 -0.78 6.46
C ASN A 105 18.47 -0.99 6.02
N ALA A 106 18.13 -0.58 4.80
CA ALA A 106 16.76 -0.69 4.29
C ALA A 106 16.33 -2.13 3.95
N PHE A 107 17.29 -3.00 3.60
CA PHE A 107 17.05 -4.36 3.11
C PHE A 107 17.27 -5.42 4.19
N ILE A 108 18.32 -5.26 5.00
CA ILE A 108 18.67 -6.18 6.09
C ILE A 108 18.83 -5.35 7.37
N PRO A 109 17.73 -4.83 7.95
CA PRO A 109 17.81 -3.98 9.13
C PRO A 109 18.24 -4.81 10.34
N THR A 110 19.20 -4.30 11.11
CA THR A 110 19.63 -4.91 12.38
C THR A 110 19.22 -4.09 13.60
N GLU A 111 19.09 -2.77 13.41
CA GLU A 111 18.74 -1.83 14.47
C GLU A 111 17.89 -0.67 13.92
N GLY A 112 17.21 0.02 14.84
CA GLY A 112 16.36 1.16 14.52
C GLY A 112 14.92 0.77 14.21
N HIS A 113 14.17 1.72 13.65
CA HIS A 113 12.75 1.55 13.42
C HIS A 113 12.28 2.22 12.14
N PHE A 114 11.20 1.67 11.62
CA PHE A 114 10.45 2.18 10.50
C PHE A 114 9.03 2.45 10.95
N PHE A 115 8.54 3.66 10.71
CA PHE A 115 7.17 4.05 10.94
C PHE A 115 6.64 4.76 9.71
N GLN A 116 5.45 4.35 9.25
CA GLN A 116 4.72 5.04 8.21
C GLN A 116 3.29 5.24 8.65
N ALA A 117 2.79 6.46 8.52
CA ALA A 117 1.38 6.77 8.67
C ALA A 117 0.86 7.40 7.38
N SER A 118 -0.35 7.03 6.99
CA SER A 118 -1.00 7.62 5.83
C SER A 118 -2.48 7.84 6.06
N TYR A 119 -2.97 8.92 5.48
CA TYR A 119 -4.38 9.27 5.40
C TYR A 119 -4.76 9.33 3.92
N GLU A 120 -5.89 8.74 3.61
CA GLU A 120 -6.41 8.61 2.26
C GLU A 120 -7.89 9.01 2.28
N GLN A 121 -8.33 9.75 1.27
CA GLN A 121 -9.71 10.18 1.11
C GLN A 121 -10.14 9.88 -0.32
N ALA A 122 -11.16 9.04 -0.45
CA ALA A 122 -11.82 8.77 -1.72
C ALA A 122 -12.95 9.80 -1.97
N PHE A 123 -13.18 10.08 -3.25
CA PHE A 123 -14.21 10.98 -3.78
C PHE A 123 -14.78 10.38 -5.07
N GLY A 124 -16.00 10.77 -5.45
CA GLY A 124 -16.67 10.27 -6.66
C GLY A 124 -17.91 9.47 -6.27
N ASP A 125 -18.06 8.29 -6.85
CA ASP A 125 -19.18 7.39 -6.54
C ASP A 125 -19.08 6.82 -5.11
N PHE A 126 -17.85 6.76 -4.57
CA PHE A 126 -17.57 6.39 -3.19
C PHE A 126 -16.83 7.52 -2.48
N SER A 127 -17.23 7.81 -1.24
CA SER A 127 -16.60 8.84 -0.41
C SER A 127 -16.32 8.28 0.98
N TYR A 128 -15.08 7.86 1.20
CA TYR A 128 -14.67 7.32 2.49
C TYR A 128 -13.25 7.80 2.86
N PRO A 129 -13.02 8.08 4.16
CA PRO A 129 -11.68 8.24 4.69
C PRO A 129 -11.07 6.87 5.01
N GLN A 130 -9.76 6.76 4.85
CA GLN A 130 -8.98 5.62 5.29
C GLN A 130 -7.70 6.11 5.97
N VAL A 131 -7.36 5.50 7.11
CA VAL A 131 -6.12 5.74 7.85
C VAL A 131 -5.36 4.43 7.95
N ARG A 132 -4.06 4.48 7.72
CA ARG A 132 -3.17 3.33 7.86
C ARG A 132 -1.88 3.70 8.59
N GLY A 133 -1.47 2.84 9.50
CA GLY A 133 -0.19 2.91 10.20
C GLY A 133 0.57 1.60 10.09
N ASP A 134 1.84 1.66 9.74
CA ASP A 134 2.74 0.52 9.66
C ASP A 134 3.98 0.85 10.53
N ALA A 135 4.32 -0.04 11.46
CA ALA A 135 5.45 0.15 12.37
C ALA A 135 6.30 -1.13 12.44
N LYS A 136 7.62 -0.96 12.40
CA LYS A 136 8.60 -2.04 12.57
C LYS A 136 9.74 -1.55 13.45
N GLN A 137 10.14 -2.37 14.40
CA GLN A 137 11.24 -2.10 15.31
C GLN A 137 12.19 -3.28 15.29
N TYR A 138 13.48 -3.00 15.16
CA TYR A 138 14.54 -4.00 15.13
C TYR A 138 15.43 -3.85 16.35
N PHE A 139 15.78 -4.99 16.95
CA PHE A 139 16.66 -5.07 18.11
C PHE A 139 17.74 -6.12 17.85
N THR A 140 19.01 -5.71 17.89
CA THR A 140 20.13 -6.64 17.92
C THR A 140 20.30 -7.16 19.35
N LEU A 141 20.08 -8.46 19.55
CA LEU A 141 20.19 -9.12 20.86
C LEU A 141 21.61 -9.56 21.17
N HIS A 142 22.32 -10.02 20.15
CA HIS A 142 23.68 -10.51 20.29
C HIS A 142 24.47 -10.18 19.04
N GLU A 143 25.72 -9.78 19.25
CA GLU A 143 26.71 -9.54 18.21
C GLU A 143 28.07 -9.98 18.75
N ARG A 144 28.84 -10.72 17.93
CA ARG A 144 30.20 -11.11 18.30
C ARG A 144 31.14 -9.89 18.16
N PRO A 145 32.24 -9.79 18.94
CA PRO A 145 33.16 -8.64 18.86
C PRO A 145 33.79 -8.34 17.49
N ASP A 146 33.73 -9.28 16.55
CA ASP A 146 34.20 -9.14 15.16
C ASP A 146 33.12 -8.56 14.23
N GLY A 147 31.91 -8.31 14.73
CA GLY A 147 30.77 -7.79 13.97
C GLY A 147 29.85 -8.86 13.37
N ASN A 148 30.20 -10.14 13.50
CA ASN A 148 29.48 -11.26 12.88
C ASN A 148 28.48 -11.93 13.84
N GLY A 149 27.66 -12.84 13.29
CA GLY A 149 26.74 -13.67 14.07
C GLY A 149 25.63 -12.87 14.77
N ARG A 150 25.18 -11.79 14.12
CA ARG A 150 24.14 -10.92 14.67
C ARG A 150 22.82 -11.67 14.81
N GLN A 151 22.26 -11.65 16.02
CA GLN A 151 20.92 -12.17 16.29
C GLN A 151 19.96 -10.98 16.41
N VAL A 152 19.06 -10.85 15.43
CA VAL A 152 18.11 -9.74 15.36
C VAL A 152 16.70 -10.25 15.64
N VAL A 153 16.00 -9.55 16.53
CA VAL A 153 14.56 -9.71 16.72
C VAL A 153 13.85 -8.49 16.16
N SER A 154 12.86 -8.73 15.30
CA SER A 154 11.98 -7.68 14.80
C SER A 154 10.59 -7.79 15.39
N LEU A 155 10.01 -6.66 15.76
CA LEU A 155 8.58 -6.52 16.04
C LEU A 155 7.96 -5.72 14.90
N SER A 156 6.87 -6.23 14.33
CA SER A 156 6.10 -5.53 13.31
C SER A 156 4.63 -5.42 13.69
N GLY A 157 3.99 -4.34 13.26
CA GLY A 157 2.58 -4.08 13.47
C GLY A 157 2.01 -3.24 12.33
N GLN A 158 0.78 -3.55 11.95
CA GLN A 158 0.01 -2.81 10.96
C GLN A 158 -1.36 -2.53 11.55
N LEU A 159 -1.82 -1.29 11.39
CA LEU A 159 -3.12 -0.80 11.83
C LEU A 159 -3.79 -0.11 10.64
N GLY A 160 -5.09 -0.30 10.49
CA GLY A 160 -5.88 0.20 9.38
C GLY A 160 -7.30 0.45 9.84
N TRP A 161 -7.82 1.62 9.50
CA TRP A 161 -9.21 2.02 9.75
C TRP A 161 -9.77 2.66 8.49
N THR A 162 -11.05 2.43 8.22
CA THR A 162 -11.77 3.00 7.08
C THR A 162 -13.19 3.40 7.50
N GLY A 163 -13.77 4.38 6.82
CA GLY A 163 -15.13 4.84 7.09
C GLY A 163 -16.22 3.88 6.60
N ASP A 164 -17.46 4.16 7.00
CA ASP A 164 -18.61 3.26 6.80
C ASP A 164 -18.99 3.06 5.31
N ASP A 165 -18.70 4.02 4.44
CA ASP A 165 -19.02 3.98 3.00
C ASP A 165 -17.90 3.35 2.12
N THR A 166 -17.06 2.51 2.71
CA THR A 166 -15.96 1.86 1.98
C THR A 166 -16.49 0.68 1.14
N PRO A 167 -16.31 0.66 -0.19
CA PRO A 167 -16.80 -0.42 -1.02
C PRO A 167 -16.03 -1.73 -0.78
N VAL A 168 -16.72 -2.86 -0.96
CA VAL A 168 -16.12 -4.21 -0.83
C VAL A 168 -15.00 -4.47 -1.85
N THR A 169 -15.03 -3.75 -2.98
CA THR A 169 -13.97 -3.76 -3.98
C THR A 169 -12.73 -2.98 -3.55
N SER A 170 -12.78 -2.16 -2.50
CA SER A 170 -11.57 -1.46 -2.05
C SER A 170 -10.46 -2.46 -1.69
N ASP A 171 -9.21 -2.11 -1.99
CA ASP A 171 -8.03 -2.91 -1.60
C ASP A 171 -7.79 -2.87 -0.07
N PHE A 172 -8.73 -2.32 0.71
CA PHE A 172 -8.62 -2.17 2.15
C PHE A 172 -8.85 -3.51 2.84
N LEU A 173 -7.79 -4.00 3.47
CA LEU A 173 -7.89 -5.06 4.46
C LEU A 173 -7.86 -4.40 5.85
N PRO A 174 -8.93 -4.52 6.66
CA PRO A 174 -8.85 -4.10 8.06
C PRO A 174 -7.69 -4.83 8.74
N ALA A 175 -6.99 -4.13 9.62
CA ALA A 175 -5.76 -4.65 10.21
C ALA A 175 -5.99 -6.01 10.88
N ASP A 176 -5.24 -7.01 10.43
CA ASP A 176 -4.93 -8.20 11.19
C ASP A 176 -3.69 -7.87 12.03
N THR A 177 -3.81 -7.96 13.36
CA THR A 177 -2.69 -7.74 14.28
C THR A 177 -1.72 -8.92 14.18
N ARG A 178 -0.93 -8.97 13.11
CA ARG A 178 0.13 -9.96 12.94
C ARG A 178 1.39 -9.49 13.64
N ALA A 179 1.51 -9.83 14.91
CA ALA A 179 2.81 -9.84 15.57
C ALA A 179 3.58 -11.07 15.05
N SER A 180 4.36 -10.91 13.98
CA SER A 180 5.38 -11.91 13.63
C SER A 180 6.69 -11.53 14.31
N ALA A 181 7.25 -12.49 15.05
CA ALA A 181 8.61 -12.44 15.54
C ALA A 181 9.44 -13.33 14.61
N ASP A 182 9.94 -12.75 13.52
CA ASP A 182 10.87 -13.45 12.64
C ASP A 182 12.29 -13.22 13.16
N SER A 183 12.99 -14.31 13.48
CA SER A 183 14.42 -14.29 13.75
C SER A 183 15.17 -14.37 12.42
N ILE A 184 15.79 -13.27 12.02
CA ILE A 184 16.75 -13.29 10.91
C ILE A 184 18.11 -13.60 11.52
N SER A 185 18.56 -14.85 11.36
CA SER A 185 19.96 -15.23 11.59
C SER A 185 20.76 -14.83 10.34
N ALA A 186 21.43 -13.68 10.38
CA ALA A 186 22.47 -13.37 9.40
C ALA A 186 23.76 -14.11 9.79
N ALA A 187 24.38 -14.81 8.83
CA ALA A 187 25.58 -15.63 9.01
C ALA A 187 26.80 -14.83 9.47
#